data_AF-A0A7J7FW68-F1
#
_entry.id   AF-A0A7J7FW68-F1
#
_cell.length_a   1.000
_cell.length_b   1.000
_cell.length_c   1.000
_cell.angle_alpha   90.00
_cell.angle_beta   90.00
_cell.angle_gamma   90.00
#
_symmetry.space_group_name_H-M   'P 1'
#
loop_
_entity.id
_entity.type
_entity.pdbx_description
1 polymer ?
#
loop_
_entity_poly.entity_id
_entity_poly.type
_entity_poly.pdbx_seq_one_letter_code
_entity_poly.pdbx_strand_id
1 'polypeptide(L)'
;MDDSYALCALHRHHRRPQFPPPPPLSCFVFLFISSKVISNMWVLMTEDSNNAVSSSFLLDNDSSIPFSVDDISKSMDQIDISDIEPPPLIRENSGFSFLLPRAD
;
A
#
# COMPACT_ATOMS: atom_id res chain seq x y z
N MET A 1 4.89 -9.52 60.89
CA MET A 1 3.51 -9.66 60.33
C MET A 1 2.75 -8.49 60.90
N ASP A 2 2.97 -7.33 60.27
CA ASP A 2 2.90 -6.04 60.94
C ASP A 2 1.64 -5.27 60.54
N ASP A 3 1.12 -4.52 61.50
CA ASP A 3 -0.19 -3.86 61.59
C ASP A 3 -0.52 -2.82 60.48
N SER A 4 0.27 -2.75 59.42
CA SER A 4 0.11 -1.84 58.29
C SER A 4 -1.08 -2.18 57.37
N TYR A 5 -1.49 -3.45 57.30
CA TYR A 5 -2.61 -3.87 56.43
C TYR A 5 -3.98 -3.47 56.97
N ALA A 6 -4.13 -3.34 58.29
CA ALA A 6 -5.42 -3.04 58.92
C ALA A 6 -5.85 -1.58 58.70
N LEU A 7 -4.91 -0.63 58.67
CA LEU A 7 -5.21 0.79 58.44
C LEU A 7 -5.70 1.10 57.02
N CYS A 8 -5.25 0.34 56.01
CA CYS A 8 -5.72 0.51 54.63
C CYS A 8 -7.19 0.11 54.44
N ALA A 9 -7.73 -0.78 55.27
CA ALA A 9 -9.11 -1.25 55.14
C ALA A 9 -10.16 -0.22 55.60
N LEU A 10 -9.82 0.64 56.57
CA LEU A 10 -10.79 1.54 57.21
C LEU A 10 -11.02 2.85 56.43
N HIS A 11 -10.16 3.20 55.47
CA HIS A 11 -10.27 4.44 54.67
C HIS A 11 -11.10 4.28 53.38
N ARG A 12 -12.12 3.39 53.37
CA ARG A 12 -12.96 3.15 52.17
C ARG A 12 -14.44 3.50 52.27
N HIS A 13 -14.87 4.22 53.31
CA HIS A 13 -16.30 4.46 53.52
C HIS A 13 -16.90 5.79 52.99
N HIS A 14 -16.14 6.64 52.29
CA HIS A 14 -16.68 7.93 51.83
C HIS A 14 -16.24 8.38 50.43
N ARG A 15 -16.74 7.79 49.33
CA ARG A 15 -16.75 8.49 48.01
C ARG A 15 -18.02 8.21 47.20
N ARG A 16 -18.58 9.30 46.67
CA ARG A 16 -19.83 9.47 45.91
C ARG A 16 -19.86 8.62 44.62
N PRO A 17 -21.05 8.36 44.02
CA PRO A 17 -21.13 7.66 42.74
C PRO A 17 -20.59 8.56 41.63
N GLN A 18 -19.38 8.25 41.17
CA GLN A 18 -18.79 8.87 40.00
C GLN A 18 -19.28 8.07 38.80
N PHE A 19 -20.17 8.66 37.98
CA PHE A 19 -20.57 8.05 36.71
C PHE A 19 -19.30 7.75 35.90
N PRO A 20 -19.17 6.52 35.34
CA PRO A 20 -17.96 6.15 34.60
C PRO A 20 -17.78 7.09 33.40
N PRO A 21 -16.54 7.49 33.07
CA PRO A 21 -16.28 8.35 31.93
C PRO A 21 -16.76 7.67 30.64
N PRO A 22 -17.28 8.43 29.65
CA PRO A 22 -17.66 7.84 28.37
C PRO A 22 -16.45 7.15 27.74
N PRO A 23 -16.61 5.96 27.14
CA PRO A 23 -15.51 5.22 26.57
C PRO A 23 -14.85 6.03 25.44
N PRO A 24 -13.52 5.90 25.25
CA PRO A 24 -12.79 6.66 24.24
C PRO A 24 -13.32 6.34 22.84
N LEU A 25 -13.30 7.33 21.94
CA LEU A 25 -13.75 7.23 20.55
C LEU A 25 -13.06 6.08 19.77
N SER A 26 -11.90 5.63 20.23
CA SER A 26 -11.24 4.41 19.73
C SER A 26 -12.13 3.18 19.80
N CYS A 27 -12.95 3.02 20.85
CA CYS A 27 -13.88 1.91 20.99
C CYS A 27 -14.95 1.89 19.90
N PHE A 28 -15.31 3.04 19.31
CA PHE A 28 -16.33 3.10 18.25
C PHE A 28 -15.83 2.54 16.92
N VAL A 29 -14.53 2.67 16.60
CA VAL A 29 -13.97 2.18 15.33
C VAL A 29 -13.81 0.65 15.32
N PHE A 30 -13.66 0.03 16.50
CA PHE A 30 -13.55 -1.43 16.66
C PHE A 30 -14.90 -2.17 16.70
N LEU A 31 -16.04 -1.49 16.63
CA LEU A 31 -17.36 -2.15 16.73
C LEU A 31 -17.88 -2.75 15.42
N PHE A 32 -17.30 -2.44 14.26
CA PHE A 32 -17.77 -3.00 12.98
C PHE A 32 -17.05 -4.31 12.59
N ILE A 33 -15.89 -4.60 13.18
CA ILE A 33 -15.12 -5.82 12.91
C ILE A 33 -14.90 -6.58 14.22
N SER A 34 -15.27 -7.86 14.25
CA SER A 34 -15.10 -8.70 15.45
C SER A 34 -13.62 -8.84 15.83
N SER A 35 -13.31 -8.70 17.12
CA SER A 35 -11.98 -8.92 17.69
C SER A 35 -11.36 -10.26 17.26
N LYS A 36 -12.19 -11.29 17.06
CA LYS A 36 -11.74 -12.60 16.55
C LYS A 36 -11.23 -12.52 15.10
N VAL A 37 -11.90 -11.75 14.24
CA VAL A 37 -11.48 -11.56 12.84
C VAL A 37 -10.16 -10.80 12.80
N ILE A 38 -10.03 -9.73 13.59
CA ILE A 38 -8.81 -8.92 13.66
C ILE A 38 -7.65 -9.75 14.23
N SER A 39 -7.89 -10.49 15.32
CA SER A 39 -6.91 -11.40 15.92
C SER A 39 -6.44 -12.48 14.95
N ASN A 40 -7.35 -13.08 14.19
CA ASN A 40 -6.99 -14.06 13.17
C ASN A 40 -6.18 -13.44 12.03
N MET A 41 -6.54 -12.24 11.56
CA MET A 41 -5.78 -11.54 10.52
C MET A 41 -4.36 -11.20 10.98
N TRP A 42 -4.19 -10.75 12.22
CA TRP A 42 -2.86 -10.52 12.78
C TRP A 42 -2.03 -11.80 12.85
N VAL A 43 -2.60 -12.89 13.35
CA VAL A 43 -1.89 -14.18 13.42
C VAL A 43 -1.41 -14.60 12.03
N LEU A 44 -2.28 -14.55 11.03
CA LEU A 44 -1.94 -14.91 9.65
C LEU A 44 -0.87 -13.98 9.04
N MET A 45 -0.93 -12.67 9.32
CA MET A 45 0.05 -11.68 8.83
C MET A 45 1.42 -11.78 9.52
N THR A 46 1.47 -12.38 10.71
CA THR A 46 2.72 -12.50 11.50
C THR A 46 3.38 -13.89 11.32
N GLU A 47 2.62 -14.93 10.96
CA GLU A 47 3.13 -16.30 10.78
C GLU A 47 4.07 -16.44 9.55
N ASP A 48 3.83 -15.66 8.49
CA ASP A 48 4.71 -15.62 7.31
C ASP A 48 5.94 -14.70 7.47
N SER A 49 6.01 -13.88 8.54
CA SER A 49 7.02 -12.81 8.71
C SER A 49 8.09 -13.17 9.75
N ASN A 50 8.91 -14.17 9.44
CA ASN A 50 10.13 -14.47 10.21
C ASN A 50 11.38 -13.81 9.63
N ASN A 51 11.25 -12.86 8.70
CA ASN A 51 12.37 -12.13 8.12
C ASN A 51 12.18 -10.62 8.34
N ALA A 52 13.04 -10.05 9.18
CA ALA A 52 12.99 -8.68 9.70
C ALA A 52 13.35 -7.60 8.65
N VAL A 53 12.74 -7.62 7.46
CA VAL A 53 12.88 -6.57 6.42
C VAL A 53 11.56 -6.42 5.62
N SER A 54 10.43 -6.20 6.30
CA SER A 54 9.26 -5.56 5.68
C SER A 54 8.26 -5.09 6.75
N SER A 55 8.60 -4.02 7.47
CA SER A 55 7.65 -3.29 8.34
C SER A 55 6.95 -2.15 7.59
N SER A 56 6.85 -2.23 6.27
CA SER A 56 6.34 -1.14 5.43
C SER A 56 4.88 -1.39 5.09
N PHE A 57 3.97 -0.82 5.89
CA PHE A 57 2.55 -0.71 5.54
C PHE A 57 2.34 0.22 4.33
N LEU A 58 3.26 1.17 4.15
CA LEU A 58 3.30 2.06 2.99
C LEU A 58 4.16 1.41 1.91
N LEU A 59 3.66 1.34 0.67
CA LEU A 59 4.47 0.95 -0.48
C LEU A 59 5.47 2.08 -0.77
N ASP A 60 6.76 1.76 -0.84
CA ASP A 60 7.77 2.73 -1.24
C ASP A 60 7.56 3.15 -2.70
N ASN A 61 7.70 4.45 -3.00
CA ASN A 61 7.45 5.03 -4.33
C ASN A 61 8.35 4.46 -5.44
N ASP A 62 9.42 3.76 -5.07
CA ASP A 62 10.36 3.11 -5.99
C ASP A 62 9.94 1.67 -6.35
N SER A 63 8.84 1.17 -5.79
CA SER A 63 8.29 -0.16 -6.08
C SER A 63 7.48 -0.22 -7.38
N SER A 64 7.69 0.74 -8.29
CA SER A 64 7.11 0.67 -9.63
C SER A 64 7.63 -0.57 -10.34
N ILE A 65 6.74 -1.32 -11.00
CA ILE A 65 7.15 -2.42 -11.86
C ILE A 65 7.86 -1.82 -13.09
N PRO A 66 9.16 -2.07 -13.31
CA PRO A 66 9.83 -1.56 -14.51
C PRO A 66 9.25 -2.27 -15.73
N PHE A 67 8.90 -1.51 -16.76
CA PHE A 67 8.49 -2.10 -18.04
C PHE A 67 9.73 -2.68 -18.74
N SER A 68 9.62 -3.89 -19.28
CA SER A 68 10.63 -4.43 -20.16
C SER A 68 10.39 -4.00 -21.61
N VAL A 69 11.44 -4.03 -22.43
CA VAL A 69 11.31 -3.85 -23.88
C VAL A 69 10.40 -4.93 -24.48
N ASP A 70 10.42 -6.13 -23.91
CA ASP A 70 9.57 -7.24 -24.33
C ASP A 70 8.09 -6.97 -24.05
N ASP A 71 7.75 -6.31 -22.94
CA ASP A 71 6.36 -5.93 -22.62
C ASP A 71 5.83 -4.90 -23.62
N ILE A 72 6.68 -3.96 -24.05
CA ILE A 72 6.33 -2.99 -25.11
C ILE A 72 6.13 -3.72 -26.43
N SER A 73 7.08 -4.58 -26.80
CA SER A 73 7.05 -5.30 -28.08
C SER A 73 5.84 -6.23 -28.24
N LYS A 74 5.33 -6.81 -27.14
CA LYS A 74 4.12 -7.66 -27.17
C LYS A 74 2.83 -6.87 -27.39
N SER A 75 2.81 -5.60 -26.99
CA SER A 75 1.63 -4.73 -27.06
C SER A 75 1.53 -3.94 -28.37
N MET A 76 2.63 -3.85 -29.12
CA MET A 76 2.71 -3.09 -30.37
C MET A 76 2.29 -3.97 -31.56
N ASP A 77 1.47 -3.42 -32.45
CA ASP A 77 1.19 -4.07 -33.73
C ASP A 77 2.47 -4.11 -34.59
N GLN A 78 2.71 -5.24 -35.26
CA GLN A 78 3.79 -5.33 -36.26
C GLN A 78 3.39 -4.50 -37.48
N ILE A 79 3.89 -3.27 -37.55
CA ILE A 79 3.73 -2.41 -38.72
C ILE A 79 5.02 -2.46 -39.52
N ASP A 80 4.93 -2.80 -40.80
CA ASP A 80 6.05 -2.62 -41.71
C ASP A 80 6.22 -1.13 -42.03
N ILE A 81 7.42 -0.61 -41.80
CA ILE A 81 7.75 0.81 -42.01
C ILE A 81 7.64 1.16 -43.50
N SER A 82 7.82 0.17 -44.38
CA SER A 82 7.70 0.37 -45.83
C SER A 82 6.27 0.68 -46.30
N ASP A 83 5.26 0.23 -45.55
CA ASP A 83 3.83 0.42 -45.84
C ASP A 83 3.28 1.76 -45.31
N ILE A 84 4.08 2.50 -44.52
CA ILE A 84 3.65 3.78 -43.92
C ILE A 84 4.10 4.93 -44.82
N GLU A 85 3.14 5.59 -45.48
CA GLU A 85 3.42 6.84 -46.20
C GLU A 85 3.70 7.97 -45.19
N PRO A 86 4.88 8.63 -45.23
CA PRO A 86 5.18 9.72 -44.31
C PRO A 86 4.30 10.95 -44.64
N PRO A 87 3.90 11.74 -43.63
CA PRO A 87 3.16 12.99 -43.83
C PRO A 87 3.85 13.94 -44.82
N PRO A 88 3.08 14.77 -45.58
CA PRO A 88 3.63 15.65 -46.63
C PRO A 88 4.76 16.57 -46.17
N LEU A 89 4.65 17.11 -44.94
CA LEU A 89 5.65 17.99 -44.33
C LEU A 89 7.03 17.33 -44.18
N ILE A 90 7.05 16.03 -43.92
CA ILE A 90 8.29 15.25 -43.78
C ILE A 90 8.81 14.88 -45.17
N ARG A 91 7.91 14.50 -46.09
CA ARG A 91 8.27 14.13 -47.48
C ARG A 91 8.92 15.26 -48.27
N GLU A 92 8.46 16.49 -48.06
CA GLU A 92 8.95 17.68 -48.80
C GLU A 92 10.26 18.24 -48.23
N ASN A 93 10.68 17.77 -47.04
CA ASN A 93 11.90 18.23 -46.39
C ASN A 93 13.06 17.25 -46.66
N SER A 94 14.04 17.72 -47.44
CA SER A 94 15.22 16.94 -47.84
C SER A 94 16.09 16.45 -46.68
N GLY A 95 15.92 17.01 -45.47
CA GLY A 95 16.57 16.52 -44.26
C GLY A 95 16.06 15.17 -43.78
N PHE A 96 14.89 14.71 -44.26
CA PHE A 96 14.26 13.45 -43.87
C PHE A 96 14.30 12.37 -44.96
N SER A 97 15.14 12.51 -45.98
CA SER A 97 15.27 11.50 -47.05
C SER A 97 15.63 10.08 -46.54
N PHE A 98 16.18 9.95 -45.33
CA PHE A 98 16.46 8.65 -44.71
C PHE A 98 15.22 7.84 -44.30
N LEU A 99 14.04 8.48 -44.23
CA LEU A 99 12.77 7.83 -43.93
C LEU A 99 12.08 7.28 -45.18
N LEU A 100 12.53 7.68 -46.38
CA LEU A 100 11.95 7.20 -47.63
C LEU A 100 12.53 5.80 -47.96
N PRO A 101 11.72 4.86 -48.46
CA PRO A 101 12.21 3.57 -48.94
C PRO A 101 13.32 3.80 -49.97
N ARG A 102 14.49 3.20 -49.73
CA ARG A 102 15.57 3.20 -50.72
C ARG A 102 15.13 2.28 -51.86
N ALA A 103 15.05 2.81 -53.07
CA ALA A 103 14.95 1.97 -54.25
C ALA A 103 16.28 1.23 -54.38
N ASP A 104 16.24 -0.08 -54.21
CA ASP A 104 17.33 -0.97 -54.62
C ASP A 104 17.31 -1.14 -56.15
#